data_AF-A0A8B3NH65-F1
#
_entry.id   AF-A0A8B3NH65-F1
#
_cell.length_a   1.000
_cell.length_b   1.000
_cell.length_c   1.000
_cell.angle_alpha   90.00
_cell.angle_beta   90.00
_cell.angle_gamma   90.00
#
_symmetry.space_group_name_H-M   'P 1'
#
loop_
_entity.id
_entity.type
_entity.pdbx_description
1 polymer ?
#
loop_
_entity_poly.entity_id
_entity_poly.type
_entity_poly.pdbx_seq_one_letter_code
_entity_poly.pdbx_strand_id
1 'polypeptide(L)'
;MIKLTAHAQRRRCQRGIRNSRLYALLENADVERPLGGNCWLLKVSHHTARTIRGYDGLARQAAIYCESTGEVVSVLHATDTRRGRRYRKGR
;
A
#
# COMPACT_ATOMS: atom_id res chain seq x y z
N MET A 1 -14.40 -4.39 -6.19
CA MET A 1 -14.38 -4.60 -4.73
C MET A 1 -12.97 -5.01 -4.33
N ILE A 2 -12.28 -4.26 -3.46
CA ILE A 2 -10.93 -4.65 -3.00
C ILE A 2 -11.07 -5.83 -2.05
N LYS A 3 -10.39 -6.94 -2.33
CA LYS A 3 -10.23 -8.03 -1.38
C LYS A 3 -9.07 -7.73 -0.44
N LEU A 4 -9.36 -7.66 0.85
CA LEU A 4 -8.39 -7.48 1.92
C LEU A 4 -8.30 -8.77 2.71
N THR A 5 -7.09 -9.24 2.99
CA THR A 5 -6.93 -10.32 3.96
C THR A 5 -7.30 -9.84 5.37
N ALA A 6 -7.65 -10.76 6.27
CA ALA A 6 -7.87 -10.43 7.68
C ALA A 6 -6.66 -9.71 8.30
N HIS A 7 -5.44 -10.08 7.88
CA HIS A 7 -4.21 -9.40 8.28
C HIS A 7 -4.19 -7.95 7.79
N ALA A 8 -4.46 -7.72 6.51
CA ALA A 8 -4.48 -6.38 5.92
C ALA A 8 -5.52 -5.48 6.58
N GLN A 9 -6.72 -6.01 6.84
CA GLN A 9 -7.78 -5.27 7.53
C GLN A 9 -7.35 -4.87 8.94
N ARG A 10 -6.79 -5.78 9.73
CA ARG A 10 -6.28 -5.49 11.08
C ARG A 10 -5.18 -4.42 11.03
N ARG A 11 -4.21 -4.56 10.12
CA ARG A 11 -3.11 -3.59 9.95
C ARG A 11 -3.59 -2.21 9.52
N ARG A 12 -4.57 -2.16 8.61
CA ARG A 12 -5.22 -0.93 8.16
C ARG A 12 -5.84 -0.19 9.34
N CYS A 13 -6.62 -0.89 10.17
CA CYS A 13 -7.25 -0.32 11.37
C CYS A 13 -6.21 0.17 12.39
N GLN A 14 -5.19 -0.65 12.70
CA GLN A 14 -4.10 -0.27 13.62
C GLN A 14 -3.35 0.98 13.18
N ARG A 15 -3.27 1.23 11.87
CA ARG A 15 -2.55 2.37 11.28
C ARG A 15 -3.45 3.57 11.00
N GLY A 16 -4.73 3.51 11.37
CA GLY A 16 -5.71 4.57 11.16
C GLY A 16 -6.00 4.88 9.69
N ILE A 17 -5.79 3.92 8.78
CA ILE A 17 -5.97 4.15 7.34
C ILE A 17 -7.43 3.92 6.97
N ARG A 18 -8.14 4.97 6.54
CA ARG A 18 -9.54 4.86 6.09
C ARG A 18 -9.64 4.07 4.79
N ASN A 19 -10.77 3.38 4.59
CA ASN A 19 -11.03 2.64 3.36
C ASN A 19 -10.94 3.54 2.13
N SER A 20 -11.57 4.72 2.16
CA SER A 20 -11.51 5.70 1.07
C SER A 20 -10.07 6.04 0.65
N ARG A 21 -9.16 6.17 1.62
CA ARG A 21 -7.75 6.45 1.35
C ARG A 21 -7.02 5.24 0.75
N LEU A 22 -7.36 4.02 1.15
CA LEU A 22 -6.85 2.81 0.49
C LEU A 22 -7.36 2.70 -0.95
N TYR A 23 -8.64 2.99 -1.21
CA TYR A 23 -9.19 3.02 -2.56
C TYR A 23 -8.45 4.04 -3.43
N ALA A 24 -8.31 5.28 -2.95
CA ALA A 24 -7.58 6.32 -3.67
C ALA A 24 -6.12 5.92 -3.95
N LEU A 25 -5.47 5.23 -3.01
CA LEU A 25 -4.11 4.71 -3.20
C LEU A 25 -4.05 3.69 -4.33
N LEU A 26 -4.94 2.70 -4.35
CA LEU A 26 -4.91 1.65 -5.37
C LEU A 26 -5.34 2.17 -6.75
N GLU A 27 -6.29 3.09 -6.80
CA GLU A 27 -6.78 3.69 -8.04
C GLU A 27 -5.72 4.57 -8.72
N ASN A 28 -4.87 5.23 -7.93
CA ASN A 28 -3.86 6.16 -8.43
C ASN A 28 -2.42 5.64 -8.24
N ALA A 29 -2.26 4.34 -7.99
CA ALA A 29 -0.93 3.74 -7.84
C ALA A 29 -0.18 3.81 -9.18
N ASP A 30 0.94 4.52 -9.18
CA ASP A 30 1.82 4.69 -10.33
C ASP A 30 3.25 4.19 -10.05
N VAL A 31 3.51 3.75 -8.81
CA VAL A 31 4.77 3.14 -8.40
C VAL A 31 4.51 1.72 -7.95
N GLU A 32 5.00 0.78 -8.75
CA GLU A 32 4.97 -0.65 -8.45
C GLU A 32 6.38 -1.17 -8.22
N ARG A 33 6.56 -2.01 -7.20
CA ARG A 33 7.83 -2.67 -6.94
C ARG A 33 7.62 -4.14 -6.57
N PRO A 34 8.31 -5.09 -7.22
CA PRO A 34 8.21 -6.49 -6.85
C PRO A 34 8.83 -6.72 -5.46
N LEU A 35 8.12 -7.45 -4.60
CA LEU A 35 8.60 -7.89 -3.28
C LEU A 35 9.01 -9.36 -3.26
N GLY A 36 8.75 -10.09 -4.36
CA GLY A 36 8.91 -11.54 -4.44
C GLY A 36 7.66 -12.30 -3.96
N GLY A 37 7.55 -13.58 -4.34
CA GLY A 37 6.40 -14.42 -3.98
C GLY A 37 5.07 -13.93 -4.57
N ASN A 38 5.10 -13.43 -5.82
CA ASN A 38 3.95 -12.86 -6.53
C ASN A 38 3.28 -11.69 -5.78
N CYS A 39 4.05 -11.01 -4.92
CA CYS A 39 3.61 -9.83 -4.21
C CYS A 39 4.28 -8.57 -4.76
N TRP A 40 3.49 -7.52 -4.85
CA TRP A 40 3.83 -6.22 -5.37
C TRP A 40 3.58 -5.16 -4.30
N LEU A 41 4.52 -4.24 -4.14
CA LEU A 41 4.32 -3.01 -3.40
C LEU A 41 3.74 -1.98 -4.34
N LEU A 42 2.55 -1.49 -4.02
CA LEU A 42 1.84 -0.44 -4.73
C LEU A 42 1.91 0.86 -3.92
N LYS A 43 2.24 1.95 -4.60
CA LYS A 43 2.41 3.28 -4.00
C LYS A 43 2.03 4.35 -5.01
N VAL A 44 1.65 5.51 -4.49
CA VAL A 44 1.49 6.75 -5.27
C VAL A 44 2.77 7.58 -5.16
N SER A 45 3.30 8.05 -6.27
CA SER A 45 4.44 8.97 -6.32
C SER A 45 4.08 10.31 -5.70
N HIS A 46 5.09 11.07 -5.26
CA HIS A 46 4.85 12.42 -4.74
C HIS A 46 4.26 13.37 -5.80
N HIS A 47 4.56 13.13 -7.08
CA HIS A 47 4.02 13.93 -8.17
C HIS A 47 2.51 13.68 -8.31
N THR A 48 2.11 12.43 -8.46
CA THR A 48 0.70 12.03 -8.58
C THR A 48 -0.08 12.34 -7.31
N ALA A 49 0.49 12.15 -6.12
CA ALA A 49 -0.22 12.49 -4.88
C ALA A 49 -0.55 13.98 -4.74
N ARG A 50 0.20 14.88 -5.38
CA ARG A 50 -0.08 16.33 -5.36
C ARG A 50 -1.25 16.72 -6.25
N THR A 51 -1.60 15.91 -7.24
CA THR A 51 -2.74 16.18 -8.15
C THR A 51 -4.06 15.70 -7.55
N ILE A 52 -4.02 14.78 -6.58
CA ILE A 52 -5.19 14.19 -5.94
C ILE A 52 -5.67 15.06 -4.77
N ARG A 53 -6.69 15.88 -5.01
CA ARG A 53 -7.30 16.73 -3.96
C ARG A 53 -7.97 15.88 -2.87
N GLY A 54 -7.86 16.31 -1.61
CA GLY A 54 -8.52 15.68 -0.46
C GLY A 54 -7.80 14.44 0.10
N TYR A 55 -6.66 14.05 -0.46
CA TYR A 55 -5.87 12.91 -0.01
C TYR A 55 -4.42 13.29 0.32
N ASP A 56 -4.26 14.31 1.18
CA ASP A 56 -2.92 14.74 1.62
C ASP A 56 -2.12 13.58 2.21
N GLY A 57 -0.84 13.53 1.83
CA GLY A 57 0.09 12.51 2.32
C GLY A 57 -0.12 11.10 1.74
N LEU A 58 -0.90 10.93 0.65
CA LEU A 58 -1.09 9.62 0.00
C LEU A 58 0.23 8.97 -0.43
N ALA A 59 1.21 9.76 -0.87
CA ALA A 59 2.56 9.29 -1.20
C ALA A 59 3.36 8.73 0.00
N ARG A 60 2.86 8.89 1.23
CA ARG A 60 3.45 8.28 2.44
C ARG A 60 2.81 6.94 2.78
N GLN A 61 1.97 6.40 1.92
CA GLN A 61 1.31 5.13 2.12
C GLN A 61 1.71 4.14 1.02
N ALA A 62 1.69 2.86 1.37
CA ALA A 62 1.87 1.79 0.42
C ALA A 62 0.95 0.62 0.77
N ALA A 63 0.48 -0.08 -0.25
CA ALA A 63 -0.21 -1.34 -0.13
C ALA A 63 0.69 -2.46 -0.64
N ILE A 64 0.54 -3.65 -0.06
CA ILE A 64 1.14 -4.87 -0.61
C ILE A 64 0.00 -5.67 -1.21
N TYR A 65 0.10 -5.92 -2.50
CA TYR A 65 -0.85 -6.67 -3.31
C TYR A 65 -0.26 -8.02 -3.68
N CYS A 66 -1.02 -9.09 -3.56
CA CYS A 66 -0.63 -10.43 -3.97
C CYS A 66 -1.38 -10.77 -5.26
N GLU A 67 -0.65 -10.90 -6.35
CA GLU A 67 -1.20 -11.17 -7.68
C GLU A 67 -1.82 -12.57 -7.77
N SER A 68 -1.24 -13.56 -7.08
CA SER A 68 -1.74 -14.94 -7.12
C SER A 68 -3.12 -15.12 -6.49
N THR A 69 -3.48 -14.28 -5.51
CA THR A 69 -4.78 -14.32 -4.84
C THR A 69 -5.69 -13.16 -5.23
N GLY A 70 -5.14 -12.11 -5.84
CA GLY A 70 -5.85 -10.89 -6.16
C GLY A 70 -6.21 -10.04 -4.94
N GLU A 71 -5.45 -10.14 -3.85
CA GLU A 71 -5.79 -9.52 -2.56
C GLU A 71 -4.71 -8.57 -2.04
N VAL A 72 -5.14 -7.52 -1.32
CA VAL A 72 -4.24 -6.70 -0.52
C VAL A 72 -3.92 -7.44 0.77
N VAL A 73 -2.64 -7.75 0.97
CA VAL A 73 -2.15 -8.53 2.11
C VAL A 73 -1.62 -7.63 3.25
N SER A 74 -1.27 -6.38 2.96
CA SER A 74 -0.93 -5.40 4.00
C SER A 74 -1.04 -3.96 3.49
N VAL A 75 -1.16 -3.00 4.42
CA VAL A 75 -1.14 -1.56 4.12
C VAL A 75 -0.28 -0.87 5.17
N LEU A 76 0.69 -0.06 4.77
CA LEU A 76 1.68 0.55 5.66
C LEU A 76 1.94 2.02 5.32
N HIS A 77 2.45 2.76 6.31
CA HIS A 77 3.06 4.07 6.06
C HIS A 77 4.47 3.84 5.49
N ALA A 78 4.69 4.27 4.26
CA ALA A 78 5.96 4.21 3.56
C ALA A 78 6.77 5.48 3.86
N THR A 79 7.72 5.39 4.79
CA THR A 79 8.70 6.44 5.02
C THR A 79 9.75 6.40 3.90
N ASP A 80 10.13 7.56 3.36
CA ASP A 80 11.10 7.72 2.26
C ASP A 80 12.57 7.44 2.66
N THR A 81 12.78 6.63 3.71
CA THR A 81 14.13 6.26 4.11
C THR A 81 14.70 5.31 3.05
N ARG A 82 15.86 5.65 2.49
CA ARG A 82 16.69 4.86 1.54
C ARG A 82 17.01 3.42 1.99
N ARG A 83 16.49 2.99 3.14
CA ARG A 83 16.56 1.66 3.75
C ARG A 83 15.17 1.23 4.20
N GLY A 84 14.19 1.16 3.29
CA GLY A 84 12.97 0.41 3.55
C GLY A 84 13.37 -1.03 3.90
N ARG A 85 13.29 -1.40 5.18
CA ARG A 85 13.59 -2.76 5.64
C ARG A 85 12.77 -3.70 4.74
N ARG A 86 13.47 -4.49 3.90
CA ARG A 86 12.85 -5.53 3.07
C ARG A 86 11.86 -6.27 3.93
N TYR A 87 10.65 -6.50 3.40
CA TYR A 87 9.64 -7.32 4.03
C TYR A 87 10.27 -8.70 4.26
N ARG A 88 10.81 -8.93 5.46
CA ARG A 88 11.35 -10.23 5.84
C ARG A 88 10.12 -11.09 6.07
N LYS A 89 9.94 -12.10 5.21
CA LYS A 89 9.00 -13.18 5.45
C LYS A 89 9.28 -13.69 6.87
N GLY A 90 8.33 -13.45 7.77
CA GLY A 90 8.40 -14.02 9.11
C GLY A 90 8.52 -15.54 8.95
N ARG A 91 9.49 -16.10 9.66
CA ARG A 91 9.77 -17.53 9.67
C ARG A 91 8.59 -18.30 10.24
#